data_AF-A0A930TGZ9-F1
#
_entry.id   AF-A0A930TGZ9-F1
#
_cell.length_a   1.000
_cell.length_b   1.000
_cell.length_c   1.000
_cell.angle_alpha   90.00
_cell.angle_beta   90.00
_cell.angle_gamma   90.00
#
_symmetry.space_group_name_H-M   'P 1'
#
loop_
_entity.id
_entity.type
_entity.pdbx_description
1 polymer ?
#
loop_
_entity_poly.entity_id
_entity_poly.type
_entity_poly.pdbx_seq_one_letter_code
_entity_poly.pdbx_strand_id
1 'polypeptide(L)'
;MDTLTLKIVFFAGIVLFFFIRYPHQQQNKKNQITDSRKTSQEKFLLLLVFIGMLLIPNVYVFSSLLSFADYQLPEMVSIVGILIYAVSMYLFWKSHHDLGQNWSPSLEVRAEHTLITNGIYKSIRHPMYSSVWLWCFAQALLLPNYIAAFSGIIGFGILYFLRVSNEEKMMLDQFGDEYQSYMQSTGRVLPKFFFLKRTAKDAKDAKK
;
A
#
# COMPACT_ATOMS: atom_id res chain seq x y z
N MET A 1 9.01 -14.43 21.73
CA MET A 1 9.75 -13.22 21.30
C MET A 1 9.54 -12.07 22.26
N ASP A 2 10.61 -11.34 22.59
CA ASP A 2 10.53 -10.16 23.46
C ASP A 2 10.08 -8.89 22.69
N THR A 3 9.54 -7.93 23.42
CA THR A 3 9.03 -6.66 22.86
C THR A 3 10.10 -5.83 22.18
N LEU A 4 11.36 -5.90 22.62
CA LEU A 4 12.46 -5.14 22.01
C LEU A 4 12.74 -5.67 20.60
N THR A 5 12.81 -6.99 20.42
CA THR A 5 12.93 -7.63 19.11
C THR A 5 11.84 -7.18 18.15
N LEU A 6 10.58 -7.14 18.61
CA LEU A 6 9.45 -6.67 17.81
C LEU A 6 9.58 -5.20 17.38
N LYS A 7 9.97 -4.32 18.31
CA LYS A 7 10.23 -2.91 18.04
C LYS A 7 11.35 -2.71 17.01
N ILE A 8 12.43 -3.49 17.12
CA ILE A 8 13.55 -3.48 16.17
C ILE A 8 13.08 -3.92 14.78
N VAL A 9 12.33 -5.02 14.68
CA VAL A 9 11.79 -5.50 13.39
C VAL A 9 10.90 -4.46 12.74
N PHE A 10 9.99 -3.86 13.51
CA PHE A 10 9.12 -2.79 13.01
C PHE A 10 9.92 -1.58 12.52
N PHE A 11 10.89 -1.11 13.30
CA PHE A 11 11.72 0.03 12.92
C PHE A 11 12.60 -0.26 11.69
N ALA A 12 13.15 -1.48 11.58
CA ALA A 12 13.92 -1.89 10.41
C ALA A 12 13.07 -1.84 9.12
N GLY A 13 11.79 -2.20 9.19
CA GLY A 13 10.89 -2.06 8.05
C GLY A 13 10.57 -0.61 7.67
N ILE A 14 10.51 0.31 8.65
CA ILE A 14 10.43 1.76 8.36
C ILE A 14 11.68 2.21 7.59
N VAL A 15 12.87 1.81 8.04
CA VAL A 15 14.13 2.14 7.35
C VAL A 15 14.11 1.60 5.92
N LEU A 16 13.71 0.33 5.74
CA LEU A 16 13.60 -0.30 4.43
C LEU A 16 12.60 0.41 3.52
N PHE A 17 11.45 0.85 4.04
CA PHE A 17 10.48 1.64 3.28
C PHE A 17 11.08 2.93 2.73
N PHE A 18 11.81 3.69 3.56
CA PHE A 18 12.47 4.91 3.09
C PHE A 18 13.57 4.60 2.08
N PHE A 19 14.32 3.50 2.29
CA PHE A 19 15.34 3.05 1.36
C PHE A 19 14.76 2.69 0.00
N ILE A 20 13.65 1.94 -0.05
CA ILE A 20 12.93 1.61 -1.29
C ILE A 20 12.39 2.89 -1.95
N ARG A 21 11.81 3.80 -1.17
CA ARG A 21 11.11 4.98 -1.69
C ARG A 21 12.05 6.06 -2.23
N TYR A 22 13.23 6.23 -1.62
CA TYR A 22 14.14 7.34 -1.88
C TYR A 22 14.61 7.45 -3.34
N PRO A 23 15.11 6.38 -4.00
CA PRO A 23 15.52 6.43 -5.40
C PRO A 23 14.37 6.83 -6.33
N HIS A 24 13.18 6.26 -6.13
CA HIS A 24 12.00 6.55 -6.93
C HIS A 24 11.53 8.00 -6.74
N GLN A 25 11.60 8.53 -5.51
CA GLN A 25 11.29 9.94 -5.26
C GLN A 25 12.27 10.88 -5.98
N GLN A 26 13.55 10.53 -6.08
CA GLN A 26 14.51 11.34 -6.83
C GLN A 26 14.28 11.30 -8.33
N GLN A 27 14.02 10.12 -8.91
CA GLN A 27 13.72 9.97 -10.32
C GLN A 27 12.48 10.78 -10.71
N ASN A 28 11.47 10.77 -9.84
CA ASN A 28 10.21 11.46 -10.04
C ASN A 28 10.28 12.99 -10.05
N LYS A 29 11.23 13.59 -9.31
CA LYS A 29 11.37 15.06 -9.28
C LYS A 29 11.76 15.65 -10.65
N LYS A 30 12.25 14.81 -11.57
CA LYS A 30 12.70 15.23 -12.91
C LYS A 30 11.55 15.33 -13.92
N ASN A 31 10.36 14.79 -13.60
CA ASN A 31 9.26 14.69 -14.54
C ASN A 31 8.29 15.87 -14.39
N GLN A 32 7.83 16.40 -15.52
CA GLN A 32 6.85 17.49 -15.53
C GLN A 32 5.45 16.96 -15.18
N ILE A 33 4.80 17.62 -14.22
CA ILE A 33 3.44 17.34 -13.77
C ILE A 33 2.48 18.13 -14.65
N THR A 34 1.52 17.46 -15.29
CA THR A 34 0.56 18.06 -16.22
C THR A 34 -0.82 18.26 -15.61
N ASP A 35 -1.24 17.38 -14.71
CA ASP A 35 -2.42 17.57 -13.84
C ASP A 35 -2.01 17.26 -12.40
N SER A 36 -2.38 18.13 -11.47
CA SER A 36 -2.14 17.95 -10.03
C SER A 36 -3.42 18.29 -9.28
N ARG A 37 -4.11 17.27 -8.77
CA ARG A 37 -5.32 17.42 -7.96
C ARG A 37 -5.01 17.48 -6.45
N LYS A 38 -3.90 18.16 -6.10
CA LYS A 38 -3.44 18.38 -4.72
C LYS A 38 -4.35 19.33 -3.95
N THR A 39 -5.35 18.78 -3.30
CA THR A 39 -6.26 19.53 -2.41
C THR A 39 -5.72 19.61 -0.98
N SER A 40 -6.23 20.55 -0.18
CA SER A 40 -5.97 20.59 1.27
C SER A 40 -6.42 19.31 1.97
N GLN A 41 -7.50 18.69 1.48
CA GLN A 41 -7.94 17.37 1.93
C GLN A 41 -6.86 16.32 1.69
N GLU A 42 -6.22 16.29 0.52
CA GLU A 42 -5.16 15.32 0.24
C GLU A 42 -3.97 15.46 1.20
N LYS A 43 -3.53 16.69 1.48
CA LYS A 43 -2.47 16.96 2.46
C LYS A 43 -2.85 16.48 3.86
N PHE A 44 -4.09 16.74 4.27
CA PHE A 44 -4.62 16.29 5.55
C PHE A 44 -4.66 14.75 5.65
N LEU A 45 -5.14 14.07 4.60
CA LEU A 45 -5.16 12.60 4.56
C LEU A 45 -3.74 12.03 4.63
N LEU A 46 -2.78 12.59 3.91
CA LEU A 46 -1.38 12.18 3.98
C LEU A 46 -0.78 12.42 5.38
N LEU A 47 -1.16 13.51 6.04
CA LEU A 47 -0.77 13.77 7.43
C LEU A 47 -1.35 12.72 8.38
N LEU A 48 -2.61 12.30 8.22
CA LEU A 48 -3.20 11.22 9.02
C LEU A 48 -2.44 9.91 8.85
N VAL A 49 -2.03 9.56 7.63
CA VAL A 49 -1.20 8.38 7.37
C VAL A 49 0.16 8.52 8.04
N PHE A 50 0.81 9.67 7.93
CA PHE A 50 2.08 9.93 8.62
C PHE A 50 1.95 9.77 10.13
N ILE A 51 0.90 10.34 10.73
CA ILE A 51 0.65 10.23 12.17
C ILE A 51 0.40 8.76 12.57
N GLY A 52 -0.49 8.09 11.84
CA GLY A 52 -0.94 6.74 12.18
C GLY A 52 0.10 5.64 11.95
N MET A 53 0.89 5.75 10.88
CA MET A 53 1.87 4.73 10.51
C MET A 53 3.28 5.02 11.00
N LEU A 54 3.64 6.31 11.20
CA LEU A 54 5.00 6.69 11.56
C LEU A 54 5.05 7.36 12.93
N LEU A 55 4.36 8.48 13.16
CA LEU A 55 4.53 9.26 14.39
C LEU A 55 4.18 8.46 15.65
N ILE A 56 2.94 7.96 15.74
CA ILE A 56 2.46 7.23 16.93
C ILE A 56 3.27 5.95 17.19
N PRO A 57 3.51 5.09 16.18
CA PRO A 57 4.36 3.91 16.38
C PRO A 57 5.78 4.23 16.83
N ASN A 58 6.42 5.28 16.29
CA ASN A 58 7.77 5.65 16.71
C ASN A 58 7.80 6.22 18.13
N VAL A 59 6.77 6.96 18.55
CA VAL A 59 6.61 7.37 19.96
C VAL A 59 6.56 6.13 20.84
N TYR A 60 5.84 5.07 20.46
CA TYR A 60 5.82 3.81 21.21
C TYR A 60 7.17 3.05 21.17
N VAL A 61 7.86 3.05 20.04
CA VAL A 61 9.17 2.37 19.90
C VAL A 61 10.22 3.01 20.79
N PHE A 62 10.29 4.34 20.82
CA PHE A 62 11.38 5.09 21.47
C PHE A 62 11.03 5.68 22.84
N SER A 63 9.76 5.64 23.27
CA SER A 63 9.34 6.19 24.56
C SER A 63 8.38 5.26 25.30
N SER A 64 8.25 5.48 26.61
CA SER A 64 7.26 4.81 27.45
C SER A 64 5.92 5.56 27.54
N LEU A 65 5.73 6.65 26.78
CA LEU A 65 4.55 7.51 26.90
C LEU A 65 3.22 6.76 26.69
N LEU A 66 3.24 5.73 25.85
CA LEU A 66 2.07 4.95 25.48
C LEU A 66 1.95 3.62 26.24
N SER A 67 2.84 3.33 27.21
CA SER A 67 2.88 2.01 27.89
C SER A 67 1.60 1.66 28.65
N PHE A 68 0.78 2.66 29.00
CA PHE A 68 -0.53 2.46 29.61
C PHE A 68 -1.51 1.66 28.73
N ALA A 69 -1.23 1.56 27.43
CA ALA A 69 -2.04 0.83 26.45
C ALA A 69 -1.39 -0.48 25.98
N ASP A 70 -0.38 -0.97 26.70
CA ASP A 70 0.32 -2.22 26.38
C ASP A 70 -0.54 -3.46 26.68
N TYR A 71 -0.34 -4.51 25.89
CA TYR A 71 -0.96 -5.81 26.08
C TYR A 71 0.03 -6.94 25.76
N GLN A 72 -0.31 -8.18 26.08
CA GLN A 72 0.54 -9.33 25.77
C GLN A 72 0.16 -9.90 24.40
N LEU A 73 1.16 -10.06 23.54
CA LEU A 73 0.96 -10.57 22.18
C LEU A 73 1.56 -11.98 22.08
N PRO A 74 0.77 -13.01 21.71
CA PRO A 74 1.27 -14.38 21.59
C PRO A 74 2.36 -14.48 20.52
N GLU A 75 3.38 -15.30 20.75
CA GLU A 75 4.51 -15.43 19.83
C GLU A 75 4.11 -15.82 18.40
N MET A 76 3.12 -16.69 18.24
CA MET A 76 2.61 -17.07 16.92
C MET A 76 2.03 -15.88 16.15
N VAL A 77 1.39 -14.94 16.85
CA VAL A 77 0.84 -13.71 16.26
C VAL A 77 1.97 -12.81 15.78
N SER A 78 3.05 -12.71 16.56
CA SER A 78 4.26 -11.98 16.18
C SER A 78 4.90 -12.53 14.91
N ILE A 79 5.06 -13.86 14.81
CA ILE A 79 5.65 -14.52 13.65
C ILE A 79 4.82 -14.23 12.39
N VAL A 80 3.49 -14.35 12.49
CA VAL A 80 2.57 -13.99 11.40
C VAL A 80 2.71 -12.51 11.03
N GLY A 81 2.83 -11.62 12.02
CA GLY A 81 3.09 -10.19 11.81
C GLY A 81 4.37 -9.94 11.01
N ILE A 82 5.47 -10.61 11.34
CA ILE A 82 6.74 -10.51 10.61
C ILE A 82 6.57 -10.95 9.15
N LEU A 83 5.92 -12.10 8.93
CA LEU A 83 5.70 -12.62 7.58
C LEU A 83 4.84 -11.67 6.73
N ILE A 84 3.75 -11.15 7.29
CA ILE A 84 2.90 -10.16 6.63
C ILE A 84 3.72 -8.90 6.33
N TYR A 85 4.60 -8.48 7.25
CA TYR A 85 5.43 -7.29 7.04
C TYR A 85 6.44 -7.47 5.91
N ALA A 86 7.06 -8.65 5.83
CA ALA A 86 7.95 -9.00 4.73
C ALA A 86 7.22 -9.01 3.37
N VAL A 87 6.01 -9.57 3.31
CA VAL A 87 5.18 -9.56 2.09
C VAL A 87 4.77 -8.13 1.72
N SER A 88 4.42 -7.30 2.71
CA SER A 88 4.16 -5.87 2.52
C SER A 88 5.34 -5.17 1.86
N MET A 89 6.56 -5.34 2.39
CA MET A 89 7.77 -4.71 1.87
C MET A 89 8.11 -5.21 0.45
N TYR A 90 7.96 -6.50 0.19
CA TYR A 90 8.13 -7.06 -1.15
C TYR A 90 7.14 -6.45 -2.15
N LEU A 91 5.86 -6.38 -1.78
CA LEU A 91 4.82 -5.82 -2.65
C LEU A 91 5.02 -4.32 -2.87
N PHE A 92 5.47 -3.59 -1.85
CA PHE A 92 5.81 -2.18 -1.93
C PHE A 92 6.97 -1.94 -2.92
N TRP A 93 8.06 -2.70 -2.76
CA TRP A 93 9.20 -2.67 -3.70
C TRP A 93 8.77 -3.02 -5.13
N LYS A 94 8.02 -4.11 -5.31
CA LYS A 94 7.58 -4.55 -6.65
C LYS A 94 6.66 -3.53 -7.31
N SER A 95 5.78 -2.89 -6.55
CA SER A 95 4.90 -1.83 -7.05
C SER A 95 5.72 -0.64 -7.54
N HIS A 96 6.73 -0.20 -6.78
CA HIS A 96 7.64 0.85 -7.21
C HIS A 96 8.46 0.48 -8.44
N HIS A 97 9.00 -0.74 -8.47
CA HIS A 97 9.78 -1.25 -9.58
C HIS A 97 8.97 -1.29 -10.89
N ASP A 98 7.74 -1.83 -10.84
CA ASP A 98 6.90 -1.98 -12.04
C ASP A 98 6.30 -0.66 -12.51
N LEU A 99 5.98 0.25 -11.59
CA LEU A 99 5.38 1.53 -11.95
C LEU A 99 6.43 2.56 -12.39
N GLY A 100 7.68 2.43 -11.94
CA GLY A 100 8.82 3.21 -12.40
C GLY A 100 8.58 4.73 -12.34
N GLN A 101 8.73 5.39 -13.50
CA GLN A 101 8.58 6.84 -13.65
C GLN A 101 7.13 7.35 -13.60
N ASN A 102 6.13 6.45 -13.59
CA ASN A 102 4.73 6.83 -13.47
C ASN A 102 4.30 7.04 -12.01
N TRP A 103 5.16 6.73 -11.02
CA TRP A 103 4.78 6.81 -9.61
C TRP A 103 4.62 8.24 -9.14
N SER A 104 3.57 8.54 -8.37
CA SER A 104 3.45 9.77 -7.61
C SER A 104 2.93 9.51 -6.20
N PRO A 105 3.43 10.22 -5.18
CA PRO A 105 2.82 10.21 -3.85
C PRO A 105 1.45 10.91 -3.83
N SER A 106 1.15 11.74 -4.82
CA SER A 106 -0.09 12.52 -4.91
C SER A 106 -0.93 12.14 -6.13
N LEU A 107 -2.17 12.61 -6.17
CA LEU A 107 -3.02 12.52 -7.36
C LEU A 107 -2.48 13.45 -8.44
N GLU A 108 -1.56 12.92 -9.25
CA GLU A 108 -0.87 13.64 -10.32
C GLU A 108 -0.85 12.81 -11.60
N VAL A 109 -1.08 13.48 -12.73
CA VAL A 109 -0.78 12.97 -14.08
C VAL A 109 0.48 13.68 -14.58
N ARG A 110 1.33 12.93 -15.30
CA ARG A 110 2.58 13.43 -15.88
C ARG A 110 2.50 13.49 -17.40
N ALA A 111 3.37 14.28 -18.01
CA ALA A 111 3.39 14.47 -19.47
C ALA A 111 3.53 13.15 -20.25
N GLU A 112 4.31 12.20 -19.74
CA GLU A 112 4.54 10.88 -20.35
C GLU A 112 3.84 9.75 -19.56
N HIS A 113 2.73 10.07 -18.87
CA HIS A 113 2.05 9.10 -18.02
C HIS A 113 1.43 7.98 -18.84
N THR A 114 1.89 6.76 -18.63
CA THR A 114 1.42 5.55 -19.33
C THR A 114 0.69 4.63 -18.38
N LEU A 115 -0.35 3.96 -18.88
CA LEU A 115 -1.10 2.98 -18.09
C LEU A 115 -0.29 1.68 -17.96
N ILE A 116 0.20 1.41 -16.75
CA ILE A 116 0.95 0.19 -16.44
C ILE A 116 0.00 -0.96 -16.10
N THR A 117 -0.01 -2.01 -16.91
CA THR A 117 -0.88 -3.20 -16.77
C THR A 117 -0.12 -4.52 -16.71
N ASN A 118 1.21 -4.49 -16.68
CA ASN A 118 2.10 -5.65 -16.60
C ASN A 118 2.63 -5.88 -15.18
N GLY A 119 3.40 -6.95 -14.97
CA GLY A 119 3.97 -7.26 -13.66
C GLY A 119 2.90 -7.50 -12.59
N ILE A 120 3.06 -6.86 -11.42
CA ILE A 120 2.09 -6.97 -10.32
C ILE A 120 0.75 -6.29 -10.67
N TYR A 121 0.78 -5.27 -11.53
CA TYR A 121 -0.39 -4.52 -11.97
C TYR A 121 -1.34 -5.37 -12.83
N LYS A 122 -0.84 -6.44 -13.46
CA LYS A 122 -1.66 -7.37 -14.25
C LYS A 122 -2.85 -7.99 -13.48
N SER A 123 -2.73 -8.13 -12.17
CA SER A 123 -3.76 -8.77 -11.33
C SER A 123 -4.40 -7.83 -10.31
N ILE A 124 -3.71 -6.76 -9.93
CA ILE A 124 -4.11 -5.81 -8.89
C ILE A 124 -3.85 -4.40 -9.42
N ARG A 125 -4.88 -3.55 -9.55
CA ARG A 125 -4.68 -2.19 -10.05
C ARG A 125 -4.10 -1.20 -9.04
N HIS A 126 -4.27 -1.47 -7.74
CA HIS A 126 -3.66 -0.68 -6.66
C HIS A 126 -2.78 -1.52 -5.71
N PRO A 127 -1.69 -2.12 -6.21
CA PRO A 127 -0.80 -2.97 -5.42
C PRO A 127 -0.05 -2.18 -4.34
N MET A 128 0.16 -0.87 -4.57
CA MET A 128 0.71 0.03 -3.55
C MET A 128 -0.21 0.13 -2.33
N TYR A 129 -1.51 0.39 -2.51
CA TYR A 129 -2.46 0.37 -1.40
C TYR A 129 -2.55 -1.00 -0.72
N SER A 130 -2.41 -2.07 -1.50
CA SER A 130 -2.38 -3.44 -0.96
C SER A 130 -1.19 -3.64 -0.02
N SER A 131 -0.01 -3.16 -0.42
CA SER A 131 1.20 -3.21 0.41
C SER A 131 1.05 -2.41 1.71
N VAL A 132 0.44 -1.23 1.65
CA VAL A 132 0.21 -0.37 2.83
C VAL A 132 -0.84 -0.99 3.75
N TRP A 133 -1.91 -1.60 3.24
CA TRP A 133 -2.85 -2.37 4.06
C TRP A 133 -2.17 -3.52 4.80
N LEU A 134 -1.32 -4.29 4.12
CA LEU A 134 -0.54 -5.35 4.75
C LEU A 134 0.41 -4.80 5.83
N TRP A 135 0.99 -3.61 5.62
CA TRP A 135 1.77 -2.95 6.67
C TRP A 135 0.88 -2.66 7.88
N CYS A 136 -0.27 -2.02 7.69
CA CYS A 136 -1.17 -1.68 8.80
C CYS A 136 -1.55 -2.92 9.63
N PHE A 137 -1.78 -4.07 8.99
CA PHE A 137 -2.02 -5.32 9.70
C PHE A 137 -0.75 -5.85 10.39
N ALA A 138 0.40 -5.83 9.74
CA ALA A 138 1.66 -6.18 10.38
C ALA A 138 1.97 -5.32 11.60
N GLN A 139 1.74 -4.00 11.52
CA GLN A 139 1.88 -3.05 12.62
C GLN A 139 1.04 -3.48 13.83
N ALA A 140 -0.22 -3.87 13.60
CA ALA A 140 -1.10 -4.36 14.65
C ALA A 140 -0.62 -5.68 15.30
N LEU A 141 0.08 -6.51 14.53
CA LEU A 141 0.59 -7.82 14.98
C LEU A 141 2.02 -7.77 15.54
N LEU A 142 2.74 -6.65 15.33
CA LEU A 142 4.11 -6.45 15.78
C LEU A 142 4.19 -5.53 16.99
N LEU A 143 3.26 -4.58 17.16
CA LEU A 143 3.28 -3.62 18.25
C LEU A 143 2.27 -4.03 19.33
N PRO A 144 2.72 -4.55 20.48
CA PRO A 144 1.85 -4.99 21.56
C PRO A 144 1.30 -3.79 22.38
N ASN A 145 0.70 -2.82 21.69
CA ASN A 145 0.13 -1.60 22.24
C ASN A 145 -1.11 -1.19 21.45
N TYR A 146 -2.28 -1.02 22.08
CA TYR A 146 -3.53 -0.78 21.34
C TYR A 146 -3.49 0.48 20.47
N ILE A 147 -2.88 1.56 20.96
CA ILE A 147 -2.82 2.83 20.22
C ILE A 147 -1.89 2.69 19.02
N ALA A 148 -0.67 2.21 19.23
CA ALA A 148 0.31 2.04 18.16
C ALA A 148 -0.06 0.93 17.17
N ALA A 149 -0.73 -0.14 17.62
CA ALA A 149 -1.18 -1.23 16.78
C ALA A 149 -2.20 -0.77 15.73
N PHE A 150 -3.24 -0.04 16.16
CA PHE A 150 -4.38 0.28 15.31
C PHE A 150 -4.31 1.66 14.64
N SER A 151 -3.38 2.54 15.06
CA SER A 151 -3.23 3.88 14.48
C SER A 151 -3.01 3.86 12.97
N GLY A 152 -2.26 2.89 12.45
CA GLY A 152 -2.01 2.74 11.02
C GLY A 152 -3.27 2.39 10.24
N ILE A 153 -4.08 1.44 10.75
CA ILE A 153 -5.35 1.01 10.14
C ILE A 153 -6.32 2.19 10.06
N ILE A 154 -6.42 3.00 11.12
CA ILE A 154 -7.29 4.17 11.16
C ILE A 154 -6.80 5.24 10.17
N GLY A 155 -5.53 5.65 10.27
CA GLY A 155 -4.97 6.72 9.45
C GLY A 155 -5.01 6.39 7.96
N PHE A 156 -4.58 5.18 7.59
CA PHE A 156 -4.61 4.73 6.20
C PHE A 156 -6.01 4.38 5.70
N GLY A 157 -6.87 3.82 6.55
CA GLY A 157 -8.25 3.52 6.18
C GLY A 157 -9.02 4.76 5.75
N ILE A 158 -8.90 5.85 6.51
CA ILE A 158 -9.51 7.14 6.16
C ILE A 158 -8.99 7.64 4.81
N LEU A 159 -7.67 7.61 4.59
CA LEU A 159 -7.10 7.99 3.30
C LEU A 159 -7.63 7.10 2.16
N TYR A 160 -7.58 5.79 2.32
CA TYR A 160 -7.95 4.83 1.28
C TYR A 160 -9.40 5.04 0.81
N PHE A 161 -10.35 5.05 1.74
CA PHE A 161 -11.77 5.13 1.40
C PHE A 161 -12.17 6.47 0.80
N LEU A 162 -11.47 7.56 1.13
CA LEU A 162 -11.73 8.90 0.57
C LEU A 162 -10.96 9.19 -0.72
N ARG A 163 -9.86 8.45 -1.00
CA ARG A 163 -8.95 8.74 -2.12
C ARG A 163 -9.11 7.80 -3.30
N VAL A 164 -9.33 6.50 -3.08
CA VAL A 164 -9.22 5.50 -4.16
C VAL A 164 -10.20 5.74 -5.30
N SER A 165 -11.43 6.17 -5.01
CA SER A 165 -12.43 6.46 -6.05
C SER A 165 -12.07 7.70 -6.86
N ASN A 166 -11.46 8.71 -6.24
CA ASN A 166 -11.00 9.92 -6.93
C ASN A 166 -9.80 9.62 -7.83
N GLU A 167 -8.93 8.71 -7.40
CA GLU A 167 -7.81 8.21 -8.22
C GLU A 167 -8.31 7.43 -9.43
N GLU A 168 -9.24 6.48 -9.24
CA GLU A 168 -9.82 5.73 -10.35
C GLU A 168 -10.57 6.65 -11.32
N LYS A 169 -11.25 7.69 -10.82
CA LYS A 169 -11.88 8.72 -11.67
C LYS A 169 -10.84 9.49 -12.48
N MET A 170 -9.74 9.92 -11.87
CA MET A 170 -8.64 10.58 -12.59
C MET A 170 -8.06 9.67 -13.69
N MET A 171 -7.91 8.37 -13.42
CA MET A 171 -7.43 7.42 -14.41
C MET A 171 -8.45 7.18 -15.55
N LEU A 172 -9.75 7.17 -15.26
CA LEU A 172 -10.79 7.15 -16.28
C LEU A 172 -10.80 8.43 -17.13
N ASP A 173 -10.66 9.60 -16.50
CA ASP A 173 -10.59 10.89 -17.20
C ASP A 173 -9.39 10.91 -18.18
N GLN A 174 -8.27 10.28 -17.81
CA GLN A 174 -7.03 10.28 -18.59
C GLN A 174 -6.95 9.18 -19.67
N PHE A 175 -7.38 7.96 -19.35
CA PHE A 175 -7.17 6.77 -20.18
C PHE A 175 -8.46 6.15 -20.73
N GLY A 176 -9.63 6.64 -20.31
CA GLY A 176 -10.94 6.24 -20.84
C GLY A 176 -11.16 4.72 -20.85
N ASP A 177 -11.51 4.21 -22.03
CA ASP A 177 -11.88 2.80 -22.26
C ASP A 177 -10.75 1.81 -21.95
N GLU A 178 -9.49 2.23 -22.05
CA GLU A 178 -8.34 1.38 -21.73
C GLU A 178 -8.32 1.07 -20.23
N TYR A 179 -8.52 2.09 -19.39
CA TYR A 179 -8.61 1.91 -17.94
C TYR A 179 -9.88 1.15 -17.54
N GLN A 180 -11.02 1.43 -18.20
CA GLN A 180 -12.25 0.68 -17.97
C GLN A 180 -12.07 -0.81 -18.25
N SER A 181 -11.40 -1.17 -19.34
CA SER A 181 -11.07 -2.57 -19.69
C SER A 181 -10.12 -3.19 -18.66
N TYR A 182 -9.13 -2.43 -18.20
CA TYR A 182 -8.19 -2.84 -17.16
C TYR A 182 -8.86 -3.09 -15.79
N MET A 183 -9.86 -2.29 -15.41
CA MET A 183 -10.64 -2.50 -14.20
C MET A 183 -11.42 -3.82 -14.23
N GLN A 184 -11.83 -4.29 -15.42
CA GLN A 184 -12.55 -5.55 -15.58
C GLN A 184 -11.64 -6.78 -15.46
N SER A 185 -10.35 -6.66 -15.82
CA SER A 185 -9.39 -7.76 -15.76
C SER A 185 -8.65 -7.86 -14.42
N THR A 186 -8.71 -6.81 -13.58
CA THR A 186 -7.99 -6.74 -12.30
C THR A 186 -8.90 -6.65 -11.07
N GLY A 187 -8.34 -6.98 -9.91
CA GLY A 187 -8.94 -6.63 -8.62
C GLY A 187 -8.38 -5.30 -8.11
N ARG A 188 -9.09 -4.63 -7.17
CA ARG A 188 -8.71 -3.29 -6.69
C ARG A 188 -7.43 -3.34 -5.84
N VAL A 189 -7.51 -4.00 -4.69
CA VAL A 189 -6.41 -4.20 -3.72
C VAL A 189 -6.13 -5.67 -3.40
N LEU A 190 -6.96 -6.57 -3.91
CA LEU A 190 -6.74 -8.01 -3.86
C LEU A 190 -6.65 -8.52 -5.29
N PRO A 191 -5.82 -9.56 -5.55
CA PRO A 191 -5.68 -10.10 -6.88
C PRO A 191 -7.01 -10.69 -7.36
N LYS A 192 -7.36 -10.40 -8.61
CA LYS A 192 -8.43 -11.13 -9.29
C LYS A 192 -7.83 -12.40 -9.89
N PHE A 193 -8.09 -13.53 -9.24
CA PHE A 193 -7.66 -14.82 -9.77
C PHE A 193 -8.52 -15.16 -11.00
N PHE A 194 -7.95 -15.03 -12.21
CA PHE A 194 -8.63 -15.40 -13.46
C PHE A 194 -8.76 -16.94 -13.65
N PHE A 195 -8.36 -17.73 -12.64
CA PHE A 195 -8.18 -19.17 -12.70
C PHE A 195 -9.45 -20.00 -12.97
N LEU A 196 -10.66 -19.41 -12.90
CA LEU A 196 -11.92 -20.16 -13.02
C LEU A 196 -12.71 -19.92 -14.32
N LYS A 197 -12.32 -18.98 -15.19
CA LYS A 197 -13.06 -18.75 -16.45
C LYS A 197 -12.50 -19.48 -17.67
N ARG A 198 -11.22 -19.87 -17.65
CA ARG A 198 -10.58 -20.52 -18.80
C ARG A 198 -10.96 -22.00 -18.89
N THR A 199 -10.93 -22.72 -17.77
CA THR A 199 -11.34 -24.13 -17.70
C THR A 199 -12.81 -24.35 -18.09
N ALA A 200 -13.71 -23.44 -17.72
CA ALA A 200 -15.13 -23.56 -18.08
C ALA A 200 -15.42 -23.26 -19.56
N LYS A 201 -14.62 -22.42 -20.21
CA LYS A 201 -14.73 -22.13 -21.65
C LYS A 201 -14.08 -23.25 -22.48
N ASP A 202 -12.88 -23.66 -22.10
CA ASP A 202 -12.12 -24.73 -22.76
C ASP A 202 -12.85 -26.09 -22.63
N ALA A 203 -13.53 -26.36 -21.51
CA ALA A 203 -14.36 -27.57 -21.34
C ALA A 203 -15.69 -27.53 -22.13
N LYS A 204 -16.16 -26.34 -22.53
CA LYS A 204 -17.37 -26.17 -23.36
C LYS A 204 -17.03 -26.26 -24.85
N ASP A 205 -15.88 -25.74 -25.24
CA ASP A 205 -15.38 -25.77 -26.61
C ASP A 205 -14.80 -27.14 -26.99
N ALA A 206 -14.31 -27.93 -26.03
CA ALA A 206 -13.88 -29.34 -26.24
C ALA A 206 -15.05 -30.36 -26.33
N LYS A 207 -16.30 -29.91 -26.11
CA LYS A 207 -17.53 -30.73 -26.22
C LYS A 207 -18.36 -30.40 -27.47
N LYS A 208 -17.82 -29.61 -28.38
CA LYS A 208 -18.47 -29.18 -29.63
C LYS A 208 -17.60 -29.59 -30.81
#